data_AF-A0A6B2CHU4-F1
#
_entry.id   AF-A0A6B2CHU4-F1
#
_cell.length_a   1.000
_cell.length_b   1.000
_cell.length_c   1.000
_cell.angle_alpha   90.00
_cell.angle_beta   90.00
_cell.angle_gamma   90.00
#
_symmetry.space_group_name_H-M   'P 1'
#
loop_
_entity.id
_entity.type
_entity.pdbx_description
1 polymer ?
#
loop_
_entity_poly.entity_id
_entity_poly.type
_entity_poly.pdbx_seq_one_letter_code
_entity_poly.pdbx_strand_id
1 'polypeptide(L)'
;MAKVRVRGIYATALTKIMLEDGYEIVQATDTILSRFNILHSTEPPDVTIKDDEDIPGGLFIIGRCSDVDRVVSSIVSRIGDVAMVKPPVPLYSIIMGVVKDEGKIEVAPGVEAMLEGSNYFRPGDKLPVTMVNVTGQLRASPYIMPATGYLRIIDSPTVKLSRHIKDPDAKMMLVRVGLSRINQLGGLGVRWRSSAQYLSEDDAAKALDEAIELLNSIRVKITEARDYDVLFEGECITSIIPDA
;
A
#
# COMPACT_ATOMS: atom_id res chain seq x y z
N MET A 1 0.79 -14.92 -12.66
CA MET A 1 0.29 -15.12 -11.28
C MET A 1 0.84 -14.00 -10.42
N ALA A 2 0.17 -13.65 -9.32
CA ALA A 2 0.61 -12.52 -8.47
C ALA A 2 1.85 -12.89 -7.64
N LYS A 3 2.69 -11.88 -7.34
CA LYS A 3 3.84 -12.02 -6.44
C LYS A 3 3.39 -11.86 -5.00
N VAL A 4 3.62 -12.87 -4.18
CA VAL A 4 3.20 -12.92 -2.78
C VAL A 4 4.42 -12.91 -1.87
N ARG A 5 4.40 -11.98 -0.90
CA ARG A 5 5.35 -11.98 0.21
C ARG A 5 4.64 -12.43 1.48
N VAL A 6 5.15 -13.47 2.11
CA VAL A 6 4.61 -13.99 3.37
C VAL A 6 5.55 -13.65 4.51
N ARG A 7 5.03 -13.07 5.59
CA ARG A 7 5.76 -12.83 6.84
C ARG A 7 4.95 -13.34 8.02
N GLY A 8 5.60 -13.41 9.18
CA GLY A 8 4.96 -13.82 10.42
C GLY A 8 5.17 -15.28 10.78
N ILE A 9 4.59 -15.68 11.90
CA ILE A 9 4.74 -17.03 12.48
C ILE A 9 4.13 -18.13 11.60
N TYR A 10 3.14 -17.78 10.76
CA TYR A 10 2.48 -18.71 9.84
C TYR A 10 3.15 -18.80 8.46
N ALA A 11 4.30 -18.14 8.27
CA ALA A 11 4.90 -17.99 6.95
C ALA A 11 5.16 -19.31 6.22
N THR A 12 5.53 -20.37 6.94
CA THR A 12 5.80 -21.68 6.33
C THR A 12 4.54 -22.31 5.73
N ALA A 13 3.45 -22.39 6.51
CA ALA A 13 2.21 -23.00 6.04
C ALA A 13 1.59 -22.18 4.90
N LEU A 14 1.53 -20.87 5.05
CA LEU A 14 1.00 -19.97 4.02
C LEU A 14 1.84 -19.99 2.75
N THR A 15 3.17 -20.12 2.84
CA THR A 15 4.00 -20.26 1.63
C THR A 15 3.65 -21.54 0.87
N LYS A 16 3.42 -22.66 1.56
CA LYS A 16 3.01 -23.91 0.92
C LYS A 16 1.70 -23.74 0.14
N ILE A 17 0.70 -23.15 0.78
CA ILE A 17 -0.61 -22.82 0.20
C ILE A 17 -0.43 -21.99 -1.09
N MET A 18 0.35 -20.91 -1.00
CA MET A 18 0.59 -20.01 -2.13
C MET A 18 1.34 -20.71 -3.28
N LEU A 19 2.31 -21.58 -2.99
CA LEU A 19 3.03 -22.32 -4.04
C LEU A 19 2.14 -23.34 -4.76
N GLU A 20 1.31 -24.07 -4.01
CA GLU A 20 0.37 -25.04 -4.57
C GLU A 20 -0.66 -24.39 -5.51
N ASP A 21 -1.00 -23.11 -5.28
CA ASP A 21 -1.91 -22.34 -6.14
C ASP A 21 -1.18 -21.54 -7.24
N GLY A 22 0.14 -21.73 -7.38
CA GLY A 22 0.93 -21.16 -8.46
C GLY A 22 1.34 -19.69 -8.28
N TYR A 23 1.23 -19.12 -7.08
CA TYR A 23 1.76 -17.79 -6.79
C TYR A 23 3.29 -17.78 -6.80
N GLU A 24 3.87 -16.65 -7.19
CA GLU A 24 5.32 -16.44 -7.10
C GLU A 24 5.68 -15.93 -5.71
N ILE A 25 6.58 -16.62 -5.01
CA ILE A 25 7.02 -16.21 -3.67
C ILE A 25 8.22 -15.27 -3.79
N VAL A 26 8.07 -14.06 -3.25
CA VAL A 26 9.11 -13.02 -3.30
C VAL A 26 9.55 -12.60 -1.90
N GLN A 27 10.81 -12.19 -1.78
CA GLN A 27 11.44 -11.68 -0.56
C GLN A 27 11.28 -12.65 0.63
N ALA A 28 11.31 -13.96 0.35
CA ALA A 28 11.31 -15.01 1.34
C ALA A 28 12.64 -15.07 2.10
N THR A 29 12.61 -15.59 3.32
CA THR A 29 13.83 -15.85 4.11
C THR A 29 14.55 -17.08 3.59
N ASP A 30 15.85 -17.20 3.87
CA ASP A 30 16.65 -18.38 3.49
C ASP A 30 16.02 -19.69 3.97
N THR A 31 15.42 -19.68 5.17
CA THR A 31 14.69 -20.84 5.71
C THR A 31 13.54 -21.28 4.81
N ILE A 32 12.76 -20.33 4.29
CA ILE A 32 11.63 -20.63 3.39
C ILE A 32 12.15 -21.08 2.02
N LEU A 33 13.16 -20.40 1.48
CA LEU A 33 13.80 -20.76 0.21
C LEU A 33 14.32 -22.20 0.24
N SER A 34 15.09 -22.57 1.26
CA SER A 34 15.62 -23.92 1.43
C SER A 34 14.52 -24.96 1.66
N ARG A 35 13.47 -24.63 2.43
CA ARG A 35 12.40 -25.58 2.74
C ARG A 35 11.57 -25.96 1.51
N PHE A 36 11.30 -25.01 0.62
CA PHE A 36 10.48 -25.24 -0.57
C PHE A 36 11.29 -25.37 -1.87
N ASN A 37 12.63 -25.28 -1.79
CA ASN A 37 13.54 -25.33 -2.93
C ASN A 37 13.15 -24.33 -4.04
N ILE A 38 12.86 -23.09 -3.65
CA ILE A 38 12.47 -21.99 -4.55
C ILE A 38 13.60 -20.98 -4.70
N LEU A 39 13.65 -20.32 -5.85
CA LEU A 39 14.64 -19.29 -6.14
C LEU A 39 14.34 -18.01 -5.36
N HIS A 40 15.40 -17.29 -4.98
CA HIS A 40 15.27 -15.99 -4.35
C HIS A 40 14.83 -14.94 -5.38
N SER A 41 13.77 -14.20 -5.07
CA SER A 41 13.29 -13.05 -5.84
C SER A 41 13.23 -11.81 -4.94
N THR A 42 13.82 -10.70 -5.38
CA THR A 42 13.88 -9.44 -4.64
C THR A 42 12.76 -8.47 -4.99
N GLU A 43 11.95 -8.82 -5.99
CA GLU A 43 10.91 -7.97 -6.54
C GLU A 43 9.88 -7.52 -5.49
N PRO A 44 9.23 -6.36 -5.69
CA PRO A 44 8.14 -5.93 -4.82
C PRO A 44 6.96 -6.89 -4.97
N PRO A 45 6.32 -7.29 -3.86
CA PRO A 45 5.14 -8.13 -3.90
C PRO A 45 3.93 -7.34 -4.40
N ASP A 46 3.03 -8.02 -5.12
CA ASP A 46 1.67 -7.53 -5.38
C ASP A 46 0.78 -7.69 -4.13
N VAL A 47 1.03 -8.72 -3.31
CA VAL A 47 0.32 -8.99 -2.05
C VAL A 47 1.29 -9.35 -0.94
N THR A 48 1.09 -8.78 0.25
CA THR A 48 1.78 -9.19 1.46
C THR A 48 0.80 -9.80 2.44
N ILE A 49 1.12 -11.00 2.93
CA ILE A 49 0.41 -11.67 4.02
C ILE A 49 1.26 -11.57 5.28
N LYS A 50 0.65 -11.21 6.41
CA LYS A 50 1.28 -11.22 7.73
C LYS A 50 0.31 -11.75 8.78
N ASP A 51 0.84 -12.13 9.92
CA ASP A 51 0.05 -12.25 11.14
C ASP A 51 -0.51 -10.88 11.56
N ASP A 52 -1.72 -10.90 12.09
CA ASP A 52 -2.30 -9.76 12.79
C ASP A 52 -1.65 -9.65 14.17
N GLU A 53 -1.07 -8.48 14.48
CA GLU A 53 -0.35 -8.27 15.74
C GLU A 53 -1.29 -8.19 16.95
N ASP A 54 -2.56 -7.84 16.72
CA ASP A 54 -3.57 -7.62 17.77
C ASP A 54 -4.49 -8.83 17.97
N ILE A 55 -4.66 -9.67 16.93
CA ILE A 55 -5.58 -10.82 16.94
C ILE A 55 -4.80 -12.13 16.80
N PRO A 56 -4.65 -12.93 17.87
CA PRO A 56 -4.05 -14.26 17.78
C PRO A 56 -4.72 -15.13 16.73
N GLY A 57 -3.93 -15.67 15.79
CA GLY A 57 -4.45 -16.47 14.68
C GLY A 57 -4.95 -15.64 13.49
N GLY A 58 -5.14 -14.33 13.66
CA GLY A 58 -5.53 -13.42 12.60
C GLY A 58 -4.44 -13.27 11.54
N LEU A 59 -4.87 -13.06 10.30
CA LEU A 59 -4.01 -12.73 9.16
C LEU A 59 -4.39 -11.36 8.61
N PHE A 60 -3.39 -10.55 8.34
CA PHE A 60 -3.50 -9.27 7.66
C PHE A 60 -2.95 -9.38 6.24
N ILE A 61 -3.83 -9.22 5.24
CA ILE A 61 -3.49 -9.35 3.82
C ILE A 61 -3.65 -7.98 3.16
N ILE A 62 -2.59 -7.48 2.53
CA ILE A 62 -2.58 -6.16 1.89
C ILE A 62 -1.91 -6.18 0.53
N GLY A 63 -2.47 -5.49 -0.47
CA GLY A 63 -1.90 -5.45 -1.81
C GLY A 63 -2.86 -4.91 -2.88
N ARG A 64 -2.60 -5.26 -4.15
CA ARG A 64 -3.53 -4.97 -5.25
C ARG A 64 -4.87 -5.68 -4.99
N CYS A 65 -5.98 -4.96 -5.12
CA CYS A 65 -7.31 -5.45 -4.75
C CYS A 65 -7.67 -6.81 -5.37
N SER A 66 -7.47 -6.95 -6.69
CA SER A 66 -7.72 -8.20 -7.39
C SER A 66 -6.88 -9.38 -6.89
N ASP A 67 -5.66 -9.13 -6.44
CA ASP A 67 -4.75 -10.17 -5.99
C ASP A 67 -4.97 -10.52 -4.52
N VAL A 68 -5.38 -9.55 -3.70
CA VAL A 68 -5.83 -9.78 -2.33
C VAL A 68 -7.04 -10.71 -2.32
N ASP A 69 -8.06 -10.45 -3.13
CA ASP A 69 -9.27 -11.30 -3.18
C ASP A 69 -8.95 -12.74 -3.60
N ARG A 70 -8.02 -12.92 -4.55
CA ARG A 70 -7.53 -14.26 -4.95
C ARG A 70 -6.80 -14.94 -3.81
N VAL A 71 -5.84 -14.26 -3.16
CA VAL A 71 -5.08 -14.81 -2.03
C VAL A 71 -5.98 -15.19 -0.87
N VAL A 72 -6.97 -14.35 -0.54
CA VAL A 72 -7.98 -14.63 0.48
C VAL A 72 -8.75 -15.90 0.12
N SER A 73 -9.24 -16.01 -1.12
CA SER A 73 -9.98 -17.20 -1.58
C SER A 73 -9.14 -18.48 -1.48
N SER A 74 -7.87 -18.41 -1.88
CA SER A 74 -6.89 -19.49 -1.79
C SER A 74 -6.64 -19.97 -0.35
N ILE A 75 -6.58 -19.04 0.60
CA ILE A 75 -6.44 -19.35 2.03
C ILE A 75 -7.71 -20.00 2.55
N VAL A 76 -8.86 -19.35 2.37
CA VAL A 76 -10.19 -19.77 2.89
C VAL A 76 -10.56 -21.17 2.39
N SER A 77 -10.28 -21.47 1.12
CA SER A 77 -10.54 -22.79 0.54
C SER A 77 -9.81 -23.95 1.26
N ARG A 78 -8.72 -23.67 1.97
CA ARG A 78 -7.93 -24.66 2.71
C ARG A 78 -8.17 -24.65 4.22
N ILE A 79 -8.47 -23.49 4.80
CA ILE A 79 -8.63 -23.35 6.26
C ILE A 79 -10.10 -23.43 6.71
N GLY A 80 -11.05 -23.33 5.78
CA GLY A 80 -12.48 -23.40 6.07
C GLY A 80 -13.06 -22.05 6.48
N ASP A 81 -13.99 -22.10 7.43
CA ASP A 81 -14.76 -20.94 7.86
C ASP A 81 -13.89 -19.92 8.62
N VAL A 82 -14.06 -18.65 8.24
CA VAL A 82 -13.33 -17.52 8.80
C VAL A 82 -14.22 -16.30 8.87
N ALA A 83 -14.00 -15.46 9.88
CA ALA A 83 -14.50 -14.10 9.86
C ALA A 83 -13.59 -13.22 8.99
N MET A 84 -14.19 -12.38 8.14
CA MET A 84 -13.47 -11.45 7.27
C MET A 84 -13.84 -10.02 7.59
N VAL A 85 -12.83 -9.15 7.66
CA VAL A 85 -13.02 -7.71 7.80
C VAL A 85 -12.32 -7.01 6.63
N LYS A 86 -13.08 -6.23 5.87
CA LYS A 86 -12.59 -5.39 4.78
C LYS A 86 -12.94 -3.93 5.05
N PRO A 87 -11.97 -3.00 5.01
CA PRO A 87 -12.28 -1.58 5.01
C PRO A 87 -13.20 -1.18 3.85
N PRO A 88 -14.03 -0.14 4.01
CA PRO A 88 -14.96 0.30 2.97
C PRO A 88 -14.25 0.93 1.76
N VAL A 89 -13.01 1.39 1.92
CA VAL A 89 -12.17 1.94 0.87
C VAL A 89 -10.72 1.45 1.04
N PRO A 90 -9.93 1.31 -0.05
CA PRO A 90 -8.55 0.87 0.04
C PRO A 90 -7.63 1.90 0.73
N LEU A 91 -6.54 1.43 1.33
CA LEU A 91 -5.51 2.30 1.89
C LEU A 91 -4.77 3.02 0.75
N TYR A 92 -4.47 4.30 0.92
CA TYR A 92 -3.81 5.15 -0.08
C TYR A 92 -4.58 5.32 -1.40
N SER A 93 -5.86 4.95 -1.45
CA SER A 93 -6.72 5.32 -2.57
C SER A 93 -6.81 6.84 -2.66
N ILE A 94 -6.82 7.39 -3.87
CA ILE A 94 -7.02 8.81 -4.11
C ILE A 94 -8.40 8.99 -4.71
N ILE A 95 -9.27 9.68 -3.99
CA ILE A 95 -10.70 9.78 -4.31
C ILE A 95 -11.12 11.24 -4.32
N MET A 96 -11.98 11.62 -5.26
CA MET A 96 -12.60 12.94 -5.29
C MET A 96 -13.70 13.01 -4.22
N GLY A 97 -13.39 13.56 -3.04
CA GLY A 97 -14.32 13.63 -1.93
C GLY A 97 -15.10 14.95 -1.87
N VAL A 98 -16.19 14.93 -1.10
CA VAL A 98 -17.03 16.11 -0.84
C VAL A 98 -16.98 16.43 0.65
N VAL A 99 -16.49 17.63 0.99
CA VAL A 99 -16.38 18.09 2.38
C VAL A 99 -17.75 18.17 3.02
N LYS A 100 -17.87 17.66 4.24
CA LYS A 100 -19.05 17.72 5.09
C LYS A 100 -18.76 18.60 6.30
N ASP A 101 -19.78 18.77 7.13
CA ASP A 101 -19.63 19.43 8.42
C ASP A 101 -18.69 18.67 9.37
N GLU A 102 -18.33 19.30 10.49
CA GLU A 102 -17.54 18.70 11.57
C GLU A 102 -16.14 18.20 11.14
N GLY A 103 -15.61 18.76 10.05
CA GLY A 103 -14.28 18.42 9.54
C GLY A 103 -14.18 17.03 8.94
N LYS A 104 -15.29 16.53 8.39
CA LYS A 104 -15.35 15.25 7.66
C LYS A 104 -15.35 15.47 6.16
N ILE A 105 -15.02 14.42 5.43
CA ILE A 105 -15.15 14.33 3.99
C ILE A 105 -15.83 13.01 3.62
N GLU A 106 -16.84 13.08 2.77
CA GLU A 106 -17.47 11.89 2.21
C GLU A 106 -16.67 11.45 0.97
N VAL A 107 -16.21 10.20 0.97
CA VAL A 107 -15.34 9.63 -0.08
C VAL A 107 -16.04 8.55 -0.90
N ALA A 108 -17.19 8.08 -0.44
CA ALA A 108 -18.16 7.30 -1.21
C ALA A 108 -19.52 7.51 -0.55
N PRO A 109 -20.65 7.20 -1.22
CA PRO A 109 -21.97 7.36 -0.62
C PRO A 109 -22.06 6.68 0.76
N GLY A 110 -22.26 7.48 1.80
CA GLY A 110 -22.35 7.02 3.20
C GLY A 110 -21.01 6.66 3.87
N VAL A 111 -19.87 6.91 3.22
CA VAL A 111 -18.53 6.65 3.76
C VAL A 111 -17.83 7.98 4.04
N GLU A 112 -17.77 8.34 5.32
CA GLU A 112 -17.13 9.57 5.80
C GLU A 112 -15.78 9.29 6.47
N ALA A 113 -14.82 10.18 6.26
CA ALA A 113 -13.50 10.16 6.89
C ALA A 113 -13.20 11.51 7.55
N MET A 114 -12.38 11.49 8.60
CA MET A 114 -11.83 12.72 9.18
C MET A 114 -10.86 13.36 8.19
N LEU A 115 -11.10 14.63 7.83
CA LEU A 115 -10.25 15.38 6.91
C LEU A 115 -9.13 16.10 7.66
N GLU A 116 -7.88 15.79 7.32
CA GLU A 116 -6.72 16.50 7.85
C GLU A 116 -6.71 17.97 7.41
N GLY A 117 -6.48 18.88 8.36
CA GLY A 117 -6.52 20.31 8.07
C GLY A 117 -7.91 20.82 7.67
N SER A 118 -8.98 20.16 8.13
CA SER A 118 -10.37 20.50 7.79
C SER A 118 -10.73 21.99 7.89
N ASN A 119 -10.10 22.74 8.79
CA ASN A 119 -10.31 24.19 8.97
C ASN A 119 -10.00 25.04 7.71
N TYR A 120 -9.31 24.48 6.71
CA TYR A 120 -9.01 25.15 5.44
C TYR A 120 -10.10 24.96 4.37
N PHE A 121 -11.14 24.17 4.64
CA PHE A 121 -12.16 23.79 3.68
C PHE A 121 -13.57 24.09 4.19
N ARG A 122 -14.50 24.24 3.27
CA ARG A 122 -15.91 24.52 3.55
C ARG A 122 -16.78 23.31 3.17
N PRO A 123 -17.88 23.07 3.91
CA PRO A 123 -18.87 22.08 3.48
C PRO A 123 -19.31 22.30 2.03
N GLY A 124 -19.32 21.22 1.25
CA GLY A 124 -19.59 21.23 -0.19
C GLY A 124 -18.36 21.40 -1.09
N ASP A 125 -17.19 21.76 -0.53
CA ASP A 125 -15.95 21.77 -1.30
C ASP A 125 -15.65 20.37 -1.84
N LYS A 126 -15.18 20.33 -3.10
CA LYS A 126 -14.77 19.10 -3.78
C LYS A 126 -13.28 19.08 -3.91
N LEU A 127 -12.64 18.04 -3.38
CA LEU A 127 -11.20 17.91 -3.47
C LEU A 127 -10.76 16.45 -3.50
N PRO A 128 -9.68 16.16 -4.25
CA PRO A 128 -9.05 14.87 -4.21
C PRO A 128 -8.36 14.65 -2.86
N VAL A 129 -8.60 13.50 -2.24
CA VAL A 129 -8.00 13.12 -0.97
C VAL A 129 -7.35 11.75 -1.04
N THR A 130 -6.24 11.57 -0.34
CA THR A 130 -5.62 10.25 -0.14
C THR A 130 -6.10 9.64 1.18
N MET A 131 -6.58 8.40 1.15
CA MET A 131 -6.93 7.66 2.35
C MET A 131 -5.67 7.24 3.11
N VAL A 132 -5.44 7.79 4.31
CA VAL A 132 -4.22 7.54 5.11
C VAL A 132 -4.44 6.61 6.30
N ASN A 133 -5.69 6.41 6.71
CA ASN A 133 -6.10 5.34 7.60
C ASN A 133 -7.45 4.78 7.17
N VAL A 134 -7.54 3.45 7.09
CA VAL A 134 -8.77 2.72 6.71
C VAL A 134 -9.13 1.61 7.70
N THR A 135 -8.27 1.34 8.68
CA THR A 135 -8.51 0.38 9.75
C THR A 135 -8.86 1.16 11.02
N GLY A 136 -10.11 1.09 11.45
CA GLY A 136 -10.64 1.91 12.55
C GLY A 136 -11.24 3.23 12.05
N GLN A 137 -10.90 4.35 12.68
CA GLN A 137 -11.40 5.67 12.25
C GLN A 137 -10.76 6.06 10.91
N LEU A 138 -11.60 6.19 9.88
CA LEU A 138 -11.18 6.60 8.55
C LEU A 138 -10.57 8.02 8.59
N ARG A 139 -9.43 8.18 7.92
CA ARG A 139 -8.74 9.47 7.81
C ARG A 139 -8.32 9.72 6.37
N ALA A 140 -8.53 10.95 5.93
CA ALA A 140 -8.23 11.41 4.59
C ALA A 140 -7.31 12.64 4.65
N SER A 141 -6.29 12.64 3.80
CA SER A 141 -5.35 13.75 3.65
C SER A 141 -5.63 14.49 2.35
N PRO A 142 -5.60 15.84 2.31
CA PRO A 142 -5.81 16.61 1.09
C PRO A 142 -4.61 16.54 0.12
N TYR A 143 -3.51 15.89 0.50
CA TYR A 143 -2.35 15.70 -0.36
C TYR A 143 -2.48 14.45 -1.25
N ILE A 144 -2.02 14.56 -2.50
CA ILE A 144 -2.03 13.47 -3.50
C ILE A 144 -0.77 12.63 -3.33
N MET A 145 -0.92 11.46 -2.73
CA MET A 145 0.19 10.64 -2.22
C MET A 145 0.16 9.20 -2.77
N PRO A 146 0.31 9.00 -4.09
CA PRO A 146 0.26 7.66 -4.68
C PRO A 146 1.38 6.77 -4.16
N ALA A 147 1.12 5.46 -4.15
CA ALA A 147 2.06 4.43 -3.76
C ALA A 147 2.43 3.53 -4.94
N THR A 148 3.67 3.09 -4.99
CA THR A 148 4.18 2.07 -5.93
C THR A 148 4.75 0.88 -5.15
N GLY A 149 5.25 -0.13 -5.86
CA GLY A 149 5.92 -1.28 -5.23
C GLY A 149 7.19 -0.89 -4.45
N TYR A 150 7.88 0.19 -4.87
CA TYR A 150 9.16 0.58 -4.30
C TYR A 150 9.10 1.81 -3.39
N LEU A 151 8.14 2.72 -3.59
CA LEU A 151 8.07 3.96 -2.82
C LEU A 151 6.64 4.47 -2.67
N ARG A 152 6.44 5.47 -1.83
CA ARG A 152 5.20 6.23 -1.72
C ARG A 152 5.52 7.72 -1.69
N ILE A 153 4.70 8.54 -2.34
CA ILE A 153 4.76 9.99 -2.20
C ILE A 153 4.21 10.40 -0.82
N ILE A 154 4.84 11.36 -0.15
CA ILE A 154 4.46 11.81 1.19
C ILE A 154 4.24 13.33 1.25
N ASP A 155 3.42 13.74 2.20
CA ASP A 155 3.04 15.11 2.56
C ASP A 155 4.14 15.89 3.31
N SER A 156 5.40 15.64 2.97
CA SER A 156 6.54 16.41 3.50
C SER A 156 7.67 16.39 2.49
N PRO A 157 8.35 17.52 2.22
CA PRO A 157 9.43 17.62 1.24
C PRO A 157 10.72 16.99 1.78
N THR A 158 10.66 15.71 2.14
CA THR A 158 11.75 14.93 2.72
C THR A 158 11.86 13.56 2.06
N VAL A 159 13.03 12.95 2.15
CA VAL A 159 13.23 11.54 1.80
C VAL A 159 13.24 10.71 3.07
N LYS A 160 12.27 9.79 3.18
CA LYS A 160 12.17 8.84 4.30
C LYS A 160 12.44 7.42 3.82
N LEU A 161 13.00 6.60 4.71
CA LEU A 161 13.27 5.20 4.43
C LEU A 161 12.40 4.30 5.32
N SER A 162 12.03 3.13 4.81
CA SER A 162 11.48 2.05 5.62
C SER A 162 12.51 1.61 6.66
N ARG A 163 12.05 1.33 7.89
CA ARG A 163 12.90 0.80 8.99
C ARG A 163 13.58 -0.54 8.65
N HIS A 164 13.06 -1.25 7.65
CA HIS A 164 13.59 -2.53 7.20
C HIS A 164 14.77 -2.42 6.23
N ILE A 165 15.04 -1.22 5.68
CA ILE A 165 16.26 -0.97 4.90
C ILE A 165 17.38 -0.77 5.90
N LYS A 166 18.29 -1.74 6.02
CA LYS A 166 19.35 -1.73 7.03
C LYS A 166 20.71 -1.32 6.47
N ASP A 167 21.00 -1.75 5.25
CA ASP A 167 22.27 -1.55 4.56
C ASP A 167 22.62 -0.04 4.42
N PRO A 168 23.78 0.41 4.94
CA PRO A 168 24.18 1.82 4.89
C PRO A 168 24.34 2.38 3.48
N ASP A 169 24.87 1.60 2.54
CA ASP A 169 25.15 2.05 1.18
C ASP A 169 23.84 2.23 0.41
N ALA A 170 22.91 1.27 0.53
CA ALA A 170 21.57 1.39 -0.01
C ALA A 170 20.82 2.59 0.57
N LYS A 171 20.95 2.87 1.88
CA LYS A 171 20.36 4.06 2.50
C LYS A 171 20.90 5.35 1.87
N MET A 172 22.22 5.47 1.75
CA MET A 172 22.86 6.65 1.18
C MET A 172 22.45 6.86 -0.28
N MET A 173 22.46 5.78 -1.07
CA MET A 173 22.03 5.79 -2.47
C MET A 173 20.57 6.25 -2.60
N LEU A 174 19.64 5.63 -1.87
CA LEU A 174 18.21 5.96 -1.96
C LEU A 174 17.91 7.40 -1.50
N VAL A 175 18.64 7.90 -0.51
CA VAL A 175 18.55 9.31 -0.09
C VAL A 175 19.03 10.23 -1.22
N ARG A 176 20.18 9.95 -1.82
CA ARG A 176 20.72 10.74 -2.95
C ARG A 176 19.73 10.77 -4.12
N VAL A 177 19.25 9.61 -4.55
CA VAL A 177 18.28 9.49 -5.64
C VAL A 177 17.00 10.27 -5.31
N GLY A 178 16.43 10.07 -4.12
CA GLY A 178 15.22 10.78 -3.68
C GLY A 178 15.38 12.31 -3.66
N LEU A 179 16.52 12.82 -3.18
CA LEU A 179 16.79 14.25 -3.14
C LEU A 179 17.00 14.84 -4.53
N SER A 180 17.52 14.06 -5.48
CA SER A 180 17.80 14.54 -6.85
C SER A 180 16.55 14.98 -7.63
N ARG A 181 15.35 14.51 -7.24
CA ARG A 181 14.06 14.85 -7.88
C ARG A 181 13.08 15.55 -6.96
N ILE A 182 13.45 15.85 -5.71
CA ILE A 182 12.49 16.31 -4.68
C ILE A 182 11.75 17.60 -5.08
N ASN A 183 12.42 18.49 -5.82
CA ASN A 183 11.82 19.73 -6.30
C ASN A 183 10.72 19.50 -7.36
N GLN A 184 10.74 18.37 -8.08
CA GLN A 184 9.73 18.03 -9.08
C GLN A 184 8.40 17.58 -8.43
N LEU A 185 8.43 17.23 -7.14
CA LEU A 185 7.26 16.75 -6.40
C LEU A 185 6.36 17.89 -5.90
N GLY A 186 6.78 19.16 -6.03
CA GLY A 186 5.93 20.31 -5.72
C GLY A 186 5.61 20.45 -4.23
N GLY A 187 6.62 20.32 -3.36
CA GLY A 187 6.45 20.39 -1.90
C GLY A 187 6.12 19.05 -1.22
N LEU A 188 5.92 17.99 -2.01
CA LEU A 188 5.83 16.61 -1.53
C LEU A 188 7.22 15.98 -1.45
N GLY A 189 7.30 14.80 -0.84
CA GLY A 189 8.53 14.02 -0.76
C GLY A 189 8.29 12.54 -1.01
N VAL A 190 9.26 11.71 -0.62
CA VAL A 190 9.28 10.28 -0.95
C VAL A 190 9.54 9.46 0.30
N ARG A 191 8.82 8.36 0.44
CA ARG A 191 9.15 7.27 1.37
C ARG A 191 9.49 6.00 0.59
N TRP A 192 10.76 5.61 0.62
CA TRP A 192 11.20 4.32 0.07
C TRP A 192 10.67 3.15 0.93
N ARG A 193 10.00 2.20 0.29
CA ARG A 193 9.49 0.96 0.89
C ARG A 193 10.63 -0.04 1.07
N SER A 194 10.41 -1.10 1.84
CA SER A 194 11.47 -2.10 2.09
C SER A 194 12.01 -2.75 0.82
N SER A 195 11.18 -2.90 -0.21
CA SER A 195 11.58 -3.51 -1.48
C SER A 195 12.63 -2.69 -2.23
N ALA A 196 12.73 -1.38 -1.96
CA ALA A 196 13.75 -0.52 -2.56
C ALA A 196 15.18 -0.84 -2.10
N GLN A 197 15.36 -1.62 -1.03
CA GLN A 197 16.70 -2.00 -0.55
C GLN A 197 17.50 -2.84 -1.56
N TYR A 198 16.81 -3.43 -2.54
CA TYR A 198 17.41 -4.30 -3.55
C TYR A 198 17.68 -3.58 -4.88
N LEU A 199 17.36 -2.29 -4.97
CA LEU A 199 17.52 -1.53 -6.21
C LEU A 199 18.97 -1.11 -6.42
N SER A 200 19.39 -1.15 -7.68
CA SER A 200 20.53 -0.36 -8.15
C SER A 200 20.17 1.13 -8.13
N GLU A 201 21.17 2.00 -8.28
CA GLU A 201 20.91 3.43 -8.42
C GLU A 201 20.04 3.76 -9.64
N ASP A 202 20.31 3.12 -10.77
CA ASP A 202 19.54 3.33 -12.01
C ASP A 202 18.09 2.89 -11.85
N ASP A 203 17.85 1.75 -11.20
CA ASP A 203 16.49 1.25 -10.99
C ASP A 203 15.75 2.04 -9.92
N ALA A 204 16.46 2.58 -8.92
CA ALA A 204 15.88 3.55 -7.99
C ALA A 204 15.49 4.84 -8.71
N ALA A 205 16.33 5.36 -9.60
CA ALA A 205 16.00 6.54 -10.39
C ALA A 205 14.75 6.31 -11.26
N LYS A 206 14.68 5.19 -11.98
CA LYS A 206 13.48 4.79 -12.76
C LYS A 206 12.24 4.68 -11.88
N ALA A 207 12.32 4.01 -10.73
CA ALA A 207 11.19 3.86 -9.82
C ALA A 207 10.68 5.20 -9.27
N LEU A 208 11.57 6.19 -9.12
CA LEU A 208 11.20 7.55 -8.74
C LEU A 208 10.55 8.30 -9.89
N ASP A 209 11.10 8.21 -11.09
CA ASP A 209 10.54 8.84 -12.29
C ASP A 209 9.13 8.27 -12.59
N GLU A 210 8.92 6.95 -12.47
CA GLU A 210 7.59 6.30 -12.58
C GLU A 210 6.59 6.83 -11.54
N ALA A 211 7.03 7.09 -10.31
CA ALA A 211 6.16 7.63 -9.27
C ALA A 211 5.79 9.10 -9.53
N ILE A 212 6.69 9.88 -10.12
CA ILE A 212 6.45 11.27 -10.56
C ILE A 212 5.46 11.29 -11.72
N GLU A 213 5.63 10.40 -12.70
CA GLU A 213 4.70 10.22 -13.81
C GLU A 213 3.31 9.83 -13.31
N LEU A 214 3.22 8.87 -12.38
CA LEU A 214 1.97 8.48 -11.75
C LEU A 214 1.30 9.67 -11.05
N LEU A 215 2.03 10.43 -10.24
CA LEU A 215 1.53 11.64 -9.58
C LEU A 215 0.96 12.65 -10.59
N ASN A 216 1.68 12.90 -11.67
CA ASN A 216 1.23 13.83 -12.72
C ASN A 216 0.01 13.30 -13.47
N SER A 217 -0.05 12.00 -13.75
CA SER A 217 -1.23 11.38 -14.38
C SER A 217 -2.49 11.54 -13.52
N ILE A 218 -2.36 11.43 -12.19
CA ILE A 218 -3.47 11.64 -11.26
C ILE A 218 -3.89 13.10 -11.25
N ARG A 219 -2.94 14.05 -11.25
CA ARG A 219 -3.22 15.49 -11.34
C ARG A 219 -4.04 15.86 -12.57
N VAL A 220 -3.78 15.22 -13.70
CA VAL A 220 -4.58 15.40 -14.93
C VAL A 220 -6.01 14.88 -14.74
N LYS A 221 -6.21 13.72 -14.11
CA LYS A 221 -7.55 13.16 -13.87
C LYS A 221 -8.42 14.03 -12.97
N ILE A 222 -7.83 14.79 -12.05
CA ILE A 222 -8.56 15.63 -11.07
C ILE A 222 -9.46 16.66 -11.76
N THR A 223 -9.05 17.22 -12.91
CA THR A 223 -9.80 18.31 -13.56
C THR A 223 -11.15 17.89 -14.11
N GLU A 224 -11.33 16.61 -14.40
CA GLU A 224 -12.56 16.04 -14.97
C GLU A 224 -13.29 15.11 -13.98
N ALA A 225 -12.73 14.95 -12.77
CA ALA A 225 -13.23 14.05 -11.76
C ALA A 225 -14.59 14.50 -11.21
N ARG A 226 -15.50 13.54 -11.10
CA ARG A 226 -16.80 13.68 -10.45
C ARG A 226 -16.72 13.23 -9.00
N ASP A 227 -17.79 13.49 -8.27
CA ASP A 227 -17.91 13.12 -6.87
C ASP A 227 -17.72 11.62 -6.72
N TYR A 228 -16.82 11.25 -5.82
CA TYR A 228 -16.44 9.88 -5.47
C TYR A 228 -15.68 9.11 -6.57
N ASP A 229 -15.22 9.77 -7.63
CA ASP A 229 -14.34 9.13 -8.62
C ASP A 229 -13.04 8.67 -7.95
N VAL A 230 -12.69 7.40 -8.16
CA VAL A 230 -11.42 6.82 -7.73
C VAL A 230 -10.35 7.15 -8.76
N LEU A 231 -9.48 8.09 -8.41
CA LEU A 231 -8.38 8.56 -9.27
C LEU A 231 -7.18 7.61 -9.23
N PHE A 232 -7.03 6.89 -8.11
CA PHE A 232 -6.03 5.85 -7.85
C PHE A 232 -6.57 4.83 -6.85
N GLU A 233 -6.50 3.53 -7.17
CA GLU A 233 -7.13 2.46 -6.38
C GLU A 233 -6.51 2.27 -5.00
N GLY A 234 -5.20 2.49 -4.82
CA GLY A 234 -4.52 2.22 -3.55
C GLY A 234 -4.23 0.74 -3.31
N GLU A 235 -4.19 0.33 -2.04
CA GLU A 235 -3.92 -1.03 -1.57
C GLU A 235 -5.11 -1.54 -0.74
N CYS A 236 -5.75 -2.62 -1.19
CA CYS A 236 -6.81 -3.26 -0.43
C CYS A 236 -6.25 -4.01 0.77
N ILE A 237 -7.04 -4.06 1.84
CA ILE A 237 -6.74 -4.79 3.06
C ILE A 237 -7.87 -5.80 3.30
N THR A 238 -7.51 -7.01 3.72
CA THR A 238 -8.45 -7.97 4.27
C THR A 238 -7.82 -8.61 5.50
N SER A 239 -8.50 -8.49 6.63
CA SER A 239 -8.19 -9.27 7.82
C SER A 239 -9.01 -10.54 7.82
N ILE A 240 -8.36 -11.67 8.03
CA ILE A 240 -8.98 -12.98 8.18
C ILE A 240 -8.76 -13.45 9.61
N ILE A 241 -9.83 -13.87 10.28
CA ILE A 241 -9.78 -14.44 11.63
C ILE A 241 -10.34 -15.86 11.53
N PRO A 242 -9.50 -16.90 11.67
CA PRO A 242 -9.98 -18.28 11.69
C PRO A 242 -10.97 -18.51 12.84
N ASP A 243 -12.05 -19.25 12.58
CA ASP A 243 -12.89 -19.74 13.67
C ASP A 243 -12.09 -20.73 14.53
N ALA A 244 -12.21 -20.59 15.86
CA ALA A 244 -11.48 -21.35 16.86
C ALA A 244 -12.03 -22.78 17.03
#